data_AF-A0A831W3H6-F1
#
_entry.id   AF-A0A831W3H6-F1
#
_cell.length_a   1.000
_cell.length_b   1.000
_cell.length_c   1.000
_cell.angle_alpha   90.00
_cell.angle_beta   90.00
_cell.angle_gamma   90.00
#
_symmetry.space_group_name_H-M   'P 1'
#
loop_
_entity.id
_entity.type
_entity.pdbx_description
1 polymer ?
#
loop_
_entity_poly.entity_id
_entity_poly.type
_entity_poly.pdbx_seq_one_letter_code
_entity_poly.pdbx_strand_id
1 'polypeptide(L)'
;MLIKKRIFRSLQTVLAHKTILFIGVLVLFMVFAPFNTVEADWWNPNTWGDSIVKGLTTIIITMLTFIPATIFFLISGLVTWILQTVLSIGIIPGATGTPEFVKVGWELSRDFINILFLLILVFIGLATTLRLETYQYKKTLPALIGVALLINFSGVFVGMIVDISNIITNFFLIAVGQFGGDTFSSIFTTGSN
;
A
#
# COMPACT_ATOMS: atom_id res chain seq x y z
N MET A 1 -36.66 -14.81 53.00
CA MET A 1 -36.37 -13.39 52.65
C MET A 1 -35.09 -12.83 53.30
N LEU A 2 -34.75 -13.23 54.54
CA LEU A 2 -33.62 -12.66 55.30
C LEU A 2 -32.21 -13.02 54.78
N ILE A 3 -32.02 -14.23 54.23
CA ILE A 3 -30.71 -14.69 53.71
C ILE A 3 -30.28 -13.87 52.48
N LYS A 4 -31.20 -13.61 51.55
CA LYS A 4 -30.95 -12.83 50.32
C LYS A 4 -30.47 -11.40 50.65
N LYS A 5 -31.04 -10.79 51.69
CA LYS A 5 -30.66 -9.44 52.16
C LYS A 5 -29.28 -9.41 52.83
N ARG A 6 -28.89 -10.50 53.51
CA ARG A 6 -27.57 -10.62 54.14
C ARG A 6 -26.45 -10.75 53.11
N ILE A 7 -26.67 -11.57 52.07
CA ILE A 7 -25.73 -11.75 50.95
C ILE A 7 -25.56 -10.46 50.14
N PHE A 8 -26.65 -9.73 49.90
CA PHE A 8 -26.60 -8.47 49.16
C PHE A 8 -25.81 -7.38 49.89
N ARG A 9 -25.95 -7.29 51.23
CA ARG A 9 -25.16 -6.36 52.04
C ARG A 9 -23.68 -6.73 52.08
N SER A 10 -23.34 -8.02 52.19
CA SER A 10 -21.93 -8.46 52.13
C SER A 10 -21.29 -8.22 50.76
N LEU A 11 -22.07 -8.32 49.67
CA LEU A 11 -21.61 -7.98 48.31
C LEU A 11 -21.30 -6.49 48.17
N GLN A 12 -22.16 -5.61 48.68
CA GLN A 12 -21.91 -4.17 48.65
C GLN A 12 -20.66 -3.77 49.45
N THR A 13 -20.42 -4.40 50.61
CA THR A 13 -19.22 -4.13 51.40
C THR A 13 -17.95 -4.62 50.71
N VAL A 14 -17.98 -5.78 50.03
CA VAL A 14 -16.84 -6.28 49.25
C VAL A 14 -16.60 -5.41 48.02
N LEU A 15 -17.66 -4.99 47.32
CA LEU A 15 -17.57 -4.12 46.15
C LEU A 15 -17.08 -2.69 46.48
N ALA A 16 -17.30 -2.20 47.70
CA ALA A 16 -16.84 -0.89 48.15
C ALA A 16 -15.33 -0.86 48.50
N HIS A 17 -14.72 -2.00 48.82
CA HIS A 17 -13.31 -2.09 49.20
C HIS A 17 -12.45 -2.42 47.97
N LYS A 18 -11.92 -1.37 47.33
CA LYS A 18 -11.12 -1.46 46.09
C LYS A 18 -9.97 -2.47 46.17
N THR A 19 -9.34 -2.62 47.34
CA THR A 19 -8.24 -3.58 47.57
C THR A 19 -8.71 -5.03 47.60
N ILE A 20 -9.87 -5.33 48.19
CA ILE A 20 -10.43 -6.68 48.25
C ILE A 20 -10.88 -7.13 46.86
N LEU A 21 -11.52 -6.24 46.09
CA LEU A 21 -11.83 -6.52 44.69
C LEU A 21 -10.57 -6.75 43.86
N PHE A 22 -9.54 -5.92 44.04
CA PHE A 22 -8.29 -6.07 43.30
C PHE A 22 -7.58 -7.40 43.61
N ILE A 23 -7.48 -7.77 44.89
CA ILE A 23 -6.91 -9.05 45.31
C ILE A 23 -7.76 -10.21 44.77
N GLY A 24 -9.09 -10.13 44.84
CA GLY A 24 -9.98 -11.15 44.31
C GLY A 24 -9.81 -11.35 42.80
N VAL A 25 -9.68 -10.27 42.03
CA VAL A 25 -9.43 -10.32 40.58
C VAL A 25 -8.03 -10.87 40.27
N LEU A 26 -7.00 -10.50 41.04
CA LEU A 26 -5.64 -10.97 40.84
C LEU A 26 -5.51 -12.47 41.13
N VAL A 27 -6.18 -12.95 42.17
CA VAL A 27 -6.28 -14.39 42.47
C VAL A 27 -7.03 -15.12 41.35
N LEU A 28 -8.14 -14.55 40.86
CA LEU A 28 -8.90 -15.16 39.77
C LEU A 28 -8.07 -15.18 38.47
N PHE A 29 -7.31 -14.12 38.19
CA PHE A 29 -6.37 -14.05 37.07
C PHE A 29 -5.25 -15.08 37.21
N MET A 30 -4.66 -15.27 38.39
CA MET A 30 -3.63 -16.30 38.60
C MET A 30 -4.18 -17.72 38.49
N VAL A 31 -5.41 -17.99 38.92
CA VAL A 31 -6.00 -19.33 38.85
C VAL A 31 -6.40 -19.71 37.42
N PHE A 32 -6.79 -18.73 36.59
CA PHE A 32 -7.21 -18.96 35.20
C PHE A 32 -6.14 -18.60 34.16
N ALA A 33 -5.03 -17.98 34.56
CA ALA A 33 -3.90 -17.78 33.66
C ALA A 33 -3.27 -19.14 33.34
N PRO A 34 -3.08 -19.49 32.06
CA PRO A 34 -2.40 -20.72 31.68
C PRO A 34 -0.95 -20.67 32.20
N PHE A 35 -0.64 -21.47 33.21
CA PHE A 35 0.73 -21.71 33.65
C PHE A 35 1.43 -22.57 32.59
N ASN A 36 1.91 -21.93 31.52
CA ASN A 36 2.94 -22.54 30.70
C ASN A 36 4.23 -22.42 31.52
N THR A 37 4.76 -23.55 32.01
CA THR A 37 6.13 -23.59 32.52
C THR A 37 7.05 -23.38 31.34
N VAL A 38 7.44 -22.13 31.10
CA VAL A 38 8.63 -21.85 30.30
C VAL A 38 9.80 -22.18 31.22
N GLU A 39 10.12 -23.46 31.29
CA GLU A 39 11.37 -23.94 31.85
C GLU A 39 12.48 -23.35 30.99
N ALA A 40 13.06 -22.26 31.46
CA ALA A 40 14.32 -21.80 30.91
C ALA A 40 15.35 -22.85 31.37
N ASP A 41 15.71 -23.74 30.47
CA ASP A 41 16.50 -24.94 30.75
C ASP A 41 17.95 -24.69 30.33
N TRP A 42 18.73 -24.03 31.19
CA TRP A 42 20.08 -23.52 30.87
C TRP A 42 21.16 -24.60 30.99
N TRP A 43 20.83 -25.75 31.58
CA TRP A 43 21.73 -26.90 31.76
C TRP A 43 20.95 -28.22 31.71
N ASN A 44 20.67 -28.68 30.49
CA ASN A 44 20.08 -30.00 30.26
C ASN A 44 20.98 -30.82 29.32
N PRO A 45 21.75 -31.79 29.83
CA PRO A 45 22.65 -32.61 29.03
C PRO A 45 21.97 -33.36 27.89
N ASN A 46 20.66 -33.63 28.02
CA ASN A 46 19.89 -34.36 27.01
C ASN A 46 19.58 -33.49 25.79
N THR A 47 19.65 -32.16 25.90
CA THR A 47 19.40 -31.24 24.77
C THR A 47 20.68 -30.82 24.05
N TRP A 48 21.87 -31.13 24.61
CA TRP A 48 23.13 -30.71 24.01
C TRP A 48 23.35 -31.29 22.62
N GLY A 49 22.93 -32.54 22.38
CA GLY A 49 22.96 -33.14 21.04
C GLY A 49 22.12 -32.34 20.04
N ASP A 50 20.89 -32.00 20.42
CA ASP A 50 19.98 -31.21 19.59
C ASP A 50 20.49 -29.78 19.38
N SER A 51 21.07 -29.15 20.42
CA SER A 51 21.67 -27.81 20.33
C SER A 51 22.87 -27.76 19.39
N ILE A 52 23.73 -28.79 19.41
CA ILE A 52 24.89 -28.88 18.50
C ILE A 52 24.42 -29.11 17.06
N VAL A 53 23.47 -30.02 16.83
CA VAL A 53 22.92 -30.29 15.50
C VAL A 53 22.22 -29.05 14.94
N LYS A 54 21.44 -28.33 15.76
CA LYS A 54 20.84 -27.04 15.37
C LYS A 54 21.89 -26.00 15.00
N GLY A 55 22.90 -25.80 15.84
CA GLY A 55 23.98 -24.83 15.57
C GLY A 55 24.73 -25.12 14.26
N LEU A 56 25.05 -26.39 13.98
CA LEU A 56 25.70 -26.78 12.72
C LEU A 56 24.77 -26.62 11.51
N THR A 57 23.50 -27.01 11.64
CA THR A 57 22.50 -26.87 10.57
C THR A 57 22.27 -25.41 10.22
N THR A 58 22.19 -24.55 11.22
CA THR A 58 22.16 -23.09 11.06
C THR A 58 23.33 -22.58 10.22
N ILE A 59 24.56 -22.92 10.60
CA ILE A 59 25.77 -22.39 9.94
C ILE A 59 25.75 -22.79 8.45
N ILE A 60 25.38 -24.03 8.16
CA ILE A 60 25.26 -24.54 6.79
C ILE A 60 24.19 -23.78 6.00
N ILE A 61 23.01 -23.58 6.58
CA ILE A 61 21.91 -22.84 5.93
C ILE A 61 22.30 -21.38 5.69
N THR A 62 22.89 -20.69 6.66
CA THR A 62 23.33 -19.29 6.52
C THR A 62 24.39 -19.16 5.43
N MET A 63 25.35 -20.06 5.35
CA MET A 63 26.38 -20.04 4.29
C MET A 63 25.79 -20.32 2.91
N LEU A 64 24.83 -21.24 2.81
CA LEU A 64 24.14 -21.57 1.55
C LEU A 64 23.27 -20.40 1.05
N THR A 65 22.63 -19.68 1.97
CA THR A 65 21.67 -18.61 1.66
C THR A 65 22.33 -17.23 1.54
N PHE A 66 23.57 -17.06 2.02
CA PHE A 66 24.30 -15.79 1.99
C PHE A 66 24.44 -15.19 0.57
N ILE A 67 24.82 -16.02 -0.41
CA ILE A 67 25.02 -15.57 -1.79
C ILE A 67 23.68 -15.18 -2.45
N PRO A 68 22.64 -16.05 -2.46
CA PRO A 68 21.32 -15.66 -2.97
C PRO A 68 20.73 -14.42 -2.29
N ALA A 69 20.87 -14.32 -0.96
CA ALA A 69 20.34 -13.20 -0.18
C ALA A 69 21.02 -11.87 -0.53
N THR A 70 22.34 -11.87 -0.70
CA THR A 70 23.11 -10.68 -1.10
C THR A 70 22.74 -10.23 -2.50
N ILE A 71 22.58 -11.16 -3.44
CA ILE A 71 22.14 -10.86 -4.81
C ILE A 71 20.74 -10.26 -4.79
N PHE A 72 19.81 -10.85 -4.02
CA PHE A 72 18.45 -10.33 -3.88
C PHE A 72 18.44 -8.91 -3.30
N PHE A 73 19.24 -8.64 -2.27
CA PHE A 73 19.37 -7.31 -1.68
C PHE A 73 19.86 -6.27 -2.70
N LEU A 74 20.89 -6.59 -3.48
CA LEU A 74 21.42 -5.69 -4.50
C LEU A 74 20.39 -5.41 -5.61
N ILE A 75 19.71 -6.46 -6.10
CA ILE A 75 18.68 -6.31 -7.13
C ILE A 75 17.50 -5.49 -6.60
N SER A 76 17.04 -5.79 -5.38
CA SER A 76 15.95 -5.04 -4.75
C SER A 76 16.32 -3.56 -4.60
N GLY A 77 17.53 -3.25 -4.12
CA GLY A 77 18.01 -1.87 -4.01
C GLY A 77 18.07 -1.15 -5.35
N LEU A 78 18.57 -1.80 -6.40
CA LEU A 78 18.62 -1.24 -7.76
C LEU A 78 17.22 -0.99 -8.32
N VAL A 79 16.29 -1.94 -8.16
CA VAL A 79 14.91 -1.81 -8.64
C VAL A 79 14.20 -0.66 -7.93
N THR A 80 14.32 -0.57 -6.60
CA THR A 80 13.72 0.52 -5.83
C THR A 80 14.31 1.87 -6.24
N TRP A 81 15.63 1.95 -6.46
CA TRP A 81 16.28 3.18 -6.92
C TRP A 81 15.79 3.62 -8.30
N ILE A 82 15.68 2.69 -9.27
CA ILE A 82 15.15 2.98 -10.61
C ILE A 82 13.69 3.45 -10.50
N LEU A 83 12.86 2.73 -9.76
CA LEU A 83 11.44 3.06 -9.63
C LEU A 83 11.23 4.43 -8.97
N GLN A 84 11.94 4.74 -7.89
CA GLN A 84 11.87 6.07 -7.27
C GLN A 84 12.31 7.18 -8.22
N THR A 85 13.37 6.93 -9.01
CA THR A 85 13.84 7.88 -10.02
C THR A 85 12.79 8.11 -11.11
N VAL A 86 12.20 7.05 -11.64
CA VAL A 86 11.17 7.13 -12.69
C VAL A 86 9.89 7.81 -12.17
N LEU A 87 9.44 7.46 -10.95
CA LEU A 87 8.25 8.07 -10.34
C LEU A 87 8.46 9.55 -9.98
N SER A 88 9.72 9.99 -9.81
CA SER A 88 10.03 11.41 -9.57
C SER A 88 9.92 12.28 -10.83
N ILE A 89 9.92 11.68 -12.01
CA ILE A 89 9.76 12.40 -13.28
C ILE A 89 8.27 12.72 -13.44
N GLY A 90 7.95 14.01 -13.40
CA GLY A 90 6.60 14.48 -13.71
C GLY A 90 6.26 14.15 -15.17
N ILE A 91 5.11 13.55 -15.41
CA ILE A 91 4.57 13.35 -16.77
C ILE A 91 3.24 14.08 -16.96
N ILE A 92 2.77 14.77 -15.92
CA ILE A 92 1.53 15.52 -15.92
C ILE A 92 1.79 16.86 -16.61
N PRO A 93 1.11 17.18 -17.73
CA PRO A 93 1.31 18.44 -18.42
C PRO A 93 1.05 19.63 -17.49
N GLY A 94 2.03 20.53 -17.33
CA GLY A 94 1.93 21.71 -16.48
C GLY A 94 2.27 21.51 -15.00
N ALA A 95 2.58 20.29 -14.55
CA ALA A 95 3.06 20.04 -13.19
C ALA A 95 4.55 20.38 -13.01
N THR A 96 4.95 20.70 -11.79
CA THR A 96 6.35 20.95 -11.44
C THR A 96 7.16 19.66 -11.53
N GLY A 97 8.30 19.71 -12.24
CA GLY A 97 9.14 18.52 -12.48
C GLY A 97 8.81 17.76 -13.76
N THR A 98 7.82 18.22 -14.54
CA THR A 98 7.52 17.66 -15.86
C THR A 98 8.48 18.19 -16.92
N PRO A 99 9.10 17.34 -17.75
CA PRO A 99 9.96 17.78 -18.85
C PRO A 99 9.23 18.71 -19.82
N GLU A 100 9.94 19.72 -20.32
CA GLU A 100 9.37 20.76 -21.19
C GLU A 100 8.74 20.17 -22.46
N PHE A 101 9.31 19.11 -23.02
CA PHE A 101 8.77 18.45 -24.22
C PHE A 101 7.35 17.89 -24.01
N VAL A 102 7.01 17.44 -22.79
CA VAL A 102 5.67 16.92 -22.48
C VAL A 102 4.66 18.05 -22.48
N LYS A 103 5.02 19.19 -21.87
CA LYS A 103 4.19 20.40 -21.86
C LYS A 103 3.95 20.90 -23.29
N VAL A 104 5.01 21.05 -24.07
CA VAL A 104 4.93 21.52 -25.46
C VAL A 104 4.13 20.54 -26.32
N GLY A 105 4.37 19.24 -26.19
CA GLY A 105 3.62 18.21 -26.93
C GLY A 105 2.13 18.21 -26.59
N TRP A 106 1.78 18.42 -25.32
CA TRP A 106 0.39 18.53 -24.89
C TRP A 106 -0.29 19.80 -25.44
N GLU A 107 0.36 20.96 -25.31
CA GLU A 107 -0.15 22.23 -25.84
C GLU A 107 -0.33 22.16 -27.36
N LEU A 108 0.68 21.66 -28.08
CA LEU A 108 0.62 21.45 -29.53
C LEU A 108 -0.56 20.55 -29.93
N SER A 109 -0.76 19.44 -29.22
CA SER A 109 -1.85 18.49 -29.52
C SER A 109 -3.23 19.14 -29.33
N ARG A 110 -3.40 19.88 -28.23
CA ARG A 110 -4.65 20.62 -27.96
C ARG A 110 -4.90 21.68 -29.02
N ASP A 111 -3.87 22.45 -29.35
CA ASP A 111 -4.00 23.57 -30.29
C ASP A 111 -4.28 23.07 -31.71
N PHE A 112 -3.68 21.94 -32.10
CA PHE A 112 -3.99 21.25 -33.36
C PHE A 112 -5.46 20.83 -33.43
N ILE A 113 -5.99 20.18 -32.39
CA ILE A 113 -7.39 19.75 -32.41
C ILE A 113 -8.35 20.94 -32.31
N ASN A 114 -7.98 22.03 -31.61
CA ASN A 114 -8.78 23.25 -31.59
C ASN A 114 -9.01 23.83 -32.99
N ILE A 115 -7.96 23.84 -33.84
CA ILE A 115 -8.09 24.27 -35.24
C ILE A 115 -8.92 23.26 -36.05
N LEU A 116 -8.76 21.96 -35.79
CA LEU A 116 -9.57 20.92 -36.44
C LEU A 116 -11.07 21.08 -36.11
N PHE A 117 -11.42 21.39 -34.86
CA PHE A 117 -12.80 21.66 -34.47
C PHE A 117 -13.37 22.85 -35.21
N LEU A 118 -12.60 23.94 -35.35
CA LEU A 118 -13.03 25.10 -36.12
C LEU A 118 -13.34 24.69 -37.58
N LEU A 119 -12.47 23.90 -38.21
CA LEU A 119 -12.69 23.44 -39.58
C LEU A 119 -13.95 22.57 -39.70
N ILE A 120 -14.18 21.66 -38.76
CA ILE A 120 -15.39 20.81 -38.72
C ILE A 120 -16.65 21.67 -38.53
N LEU A 121 -16.62 22.66 -37.64
CA LEU A 121 -17.73 23.57 -37.42
C LEU A 121 -18.05 24.41 -38.67
N VAL A 122 -17.02 24.91 -39.36
CA VAL A 122 -17.18 25.61 -40.64
C VAL A 122 -17.78 24.68 -41.69
N PHE A 123 -17.29 23.44 -41.80
CA PHE A 123 -17.83 22.45 -42.73
C PHE A 123 -19.31 22.13 -42.45
N ILE A 124 -19.68 21.90 -41.19
CA ILE A 124 -21.08 21.67 -40.80
C ILE A 124 -21.94 22.90 -41.08
N GLY A 125 -21.42 24.11 -40.84
CA GLY A 125 -22.11 25.36 -41.15
C GLY A 125 -22.39 25.53 -42.65
N LEU A 126 -21.42 25.19 -43.51
CA LEU A 126 -21.58 25.21 -44.97
C LEU A 126 -22.60 24.15 -45.43
N ALA A 127 -22.50 22.92 -44.92
CA ALA A 127 -23.45 21.85 -45.22
C ALA A 127 -24.88 22.21 -44.78
N THR A 128 -25.03 22.91 -43.64
CA THR A 128 -26.32 23.40 -43.15
C THR A 128 -26.89 24.51 -44.04
N THR A 129 -26.04 25.44 -44.50
CA THR A 129 -26.45 26.54 -45.40
C THR A 129 -26.92 26.02 -46.76
N LEU A 130 -26.24 25.00 -47.30
CA LEU A 130 -26.62 24.32 -48.53
C LEU A 130 -27.79 23.32 -48.35
N ARG A 131 -28.33 23.18 -47.13
CA ARG A 131 -29.41 22.24 -46.76
C ARG A 131 -29.12 20.79 -47.19
N LEU A 132 -27.85 20.39 -47.18
CA LEU A 132 -27.46 19.05 -47.64
C LEU A 132 -27.95 17.97 -46.68
N GLU A 133 -28.04 18.25 -45.37
CA GLU A 133 -28.61 17.32 -44.39
C GLU A 133 -29.23 18.02 -43.17
N THR A 134 -30.55 17.93 -43.03
CA THR A 134 -31.29 18.64 -41.95
C THR A 134 -31.37 17.86 -40.63
N TYR A 135 -30.86 16.62 -40.57
CA TYR A 135 -31.07 15.71 -39.43
C TYR A 135 -29.79 15.29 -38.69
N GLN A 136 -28.61 15.30 -39.35
CA GLN A 136 -27.37 14.84 -38.71
C GLN A 136 -26.76 15.85 -37.73
N TYR A 137 -26.84 17.17 -37.99
CA TYR A 137 -26.19 18.19 -37.16
C TYR A 137 -26.62 18.16 -35.69
N LYS A 138 -27.89 17.83 -35.39
CA LYS A 138 -28.40 17.72 -34.00
C LYS A 138 -27.72 16.61 -33.20
N LYS A 139 -27.20 15.59 -33.88
CA LYS A 139 -26.47 14.48 -33.26
C LYS A 139 -24.97 14.73 -33.20
N THR A 140 -24.40 15.44 -34.17
CA THR A 140 -22.95 15.70 -34.26
C THR A 140 -22.49 16.81 -33.31
N LEU A 141 -23.31 17.85 -33.09
CA LEU A 141 -22.99 18.99 -32.22
C LEU A 141 -22.69 18.60 -30.76
N PRO A 142 -23.54 17.78 -30.09
CA PRO A 142 -23.25 17.34 -28.73
C PRO A 142 -21.97 16.52 -28.61
N ALA A 143 -21.69 15.65 -29.60
CA ALA A 143 -20.46 14.87 -29.64
C ALA A 143 -19.22 15.77 -29.80
N LEU A 144 -19.28 16.76 -30.70
CA LEU A 144 -18.23 17.75 -30.89
C LEU A 144 -17.91 18.54 -29.61
N ILE A 145 -18.95 19.00 -28.89
CA ILE A 145 -18.79 19.68 -27.60
C ILE A 145 -18.17 18.74 -26.56
N GLY A 146 -18.60 17.48 -26.52
CA GLY A 146 -18.04 16.46 -25.63
C GLY A 146 -16.54 16.26 -25.87
N VAL A 147 -16.12 16.08 -27.12
CA VAL A 147 -14.70 15.91 -27.47
C VAL A 147 -13.91 17.21 -27.18
N ALA A 148 -14.49 18.39 -27.44
CA ALA A 148 -13.83 19.67 -27.14
C ALA A 148 -13.59 19.87 -25.64
N LEU A 149 -14.52 19.44 -24.79
CA LEU A 149 -14.32 19.40 -23.34
C LEU A 149 -13.22 18.40 -22.98
N LEU A 150 -13.29 17.17 -23.49
CA LEU A 150 -12.30 16.11 -23.18
C LEU A 150 -10.87 16.54 -23.53
N ILE A 151 -10.67 17.26 -24.63
CA ILE A 151 -9.34 17.70 -25.04
C ILE A 151 -8.80 18.83 -24.16
N ASN A 152 -9.65 19.79 -23.78
CA ASN A 152 -9.25 20.84 -22.83
C ASN A 152 -8.97 20.28 -21.43
N PHE A 153 -9.72 19.27 -21.00
CA PHE A 153 -9.53 18.59 -19.72
C PHE A 153 -8.58 17.39 -19.77
N SER A 154 -7.94 17.12 -20.92
CA SER A 154 -7.06 15.96 -21.10
C SER A 154 -5.93 15.88 -20.08
N GLY A 155 -5.32 17.02 -19.74
CA GLY A 155 -4.27 17.09 -18.71
C GLY A 155 -4.76 16.69 -17.33
N VAL A 156 -6.02 16.99 -16.99
CA VAL A 156 -6.65 16.59 -15.71
C VAL A 156 -6.84 15.08 -15.65
N PHE A 157 -7.30 14.47 -16.75
CA PHE A 157 -7.45 13.01 -16.81
C PHE A 157 -6.10 12.29 -16.74
N VAL A 158 -5.08 12.80 -17.44
CA VAL A 158 -3.71 12.27 -17.33
C VAL A 158 -3.21 12.36 -15.90
N GLY A 159 -3.35 13.51 -15.24
CA GLY A 159 -2.99 13.68 -13.83
C GLY A 159 -3.67 12.66 -12.92
N MET A 160 -4.99 12.51 -13.03
CA MET A 160 -5.76 11.54 -12.24
C MET A 160 -5.27 10.10 -12.41
N ILE A 161 -5.02 9.67 -13.66
CA ILE A 161 -4.52 8.31 -13.94
C ILE A 161 -3.12 8.12 -13.35
N VAL A 162 -2.26 9.13 -13.47
CA VAL A 162 -0.90 9.09 -12.93
C VAL A 162 -0.91 9.02 -11.42
N ASP A 163 -1.76 9.80 -10.75
CA ASP A 163 -1.89 9.77 -9.28
C ASP A 163 -2.33 8.39 -8.77
N ILE A 164 -3.33 7.78 -9.41
CA ILE A 164 -3.78 6.41 -9.06
C ILE A 164 -2.65 5.41 -9.30
N SER A 165 -1.94 5.53 -10.43
CA SER A 165 -0.82 4.66 -10.76
C SER A 165 0.29 4.76 -9.72
N ASN A 166 0.66 5.97 -9.33
CA ASN A 166 1.66 6.23 -8.30
C ASN A 166 1.26 5.63 -6.94
N ILE A 167 -0.02 5.72 -6.54
CA ILE A 167 -0.50 5.10 -5.30
C ILE A 167 -0.33 3.57 -5.36
N ILE A 168 -0.76 2.95 -6.45
CA ILE A 168 -0.65 1.49 -6.64
C ILE A 168 0.82 1.06 -6.63
N THR A 169 1.70 1.78 -7.34
CA THR A 169 3.13 1.46 -7.38
C THR A 169 3.77 1.59 -6.00
N ASN A 170 3.46 2.65 -5.25
CA ASN A 170 3.98 2.82 -3.89
C ASN A 170 3.52 1.69 -2.95
N PHE A 171 2.29 1.20 -3.09
CA PHE A 171 1.80 0.06 -2.32
C PHE A 171 2.66 -1.20 -2.55
N PHE A 172 2.95 -1.53 -3.81
CA PHE A 172 3.81 -2.67 -4.13
C PHE A 172 5.28 -2.46 -3.73
N LEU A 173 5.81 -1.24 -3.89
CA LEU A 173 7.17 -0.90 -3.48
C LEU A 173 7.40 -1.13 -1.99
N ILE A 174 6.45 -0.72 -1.15
CA ILE A 174 6.50 -0.94 0.30
C ILE A 174 6.46 -2.44 0.62
N ALA A 175 5.54 -3.18 0.00
CA ALA A 175 5.39 -4.62 0.22
C ALA A 175 6.67 -5.41 -0.16
N VAL A 176 7.29 -5.06 -1.29
CA VAL A 176 8.55 -5.69 -1.73
C VAL A 176 9.71 -5.31 -0.81
N GLY A 177 9.81 -4.05 -0.39
CA GLY A 177 10.84 -3.59 0.53
C GLY A 177 10.78 -4.31 1.89
N GLN A 178 9.57 -4.48 2.43
CA GLN A 178 9.34 -5.22 3.67
C GLN A 178 9.70 -6.71 3.52
N PHE A 179 9.25 -7.35 2.44
CA PHE A 179 9.59 -8.76 2.17
C PHE A 179 11.11 -8.99 2.09
N GLY A 180 11.84 -8.11 1.41
CA GLY A 180 13.29 -8.21 1.31
C GLY A 180 14.02 -8.02 2.64
N GLY A 181 13.58 -7.05 3.46
CA GLY A 181 14.16 -6.79 4.78
C GLY A 181 13.89 -7.90 5.79
N ASP A 182 12.65 -8.37 5.87
CA ASP A 182 12.21 -9.38 6.85
C ASP A 182 12.77 -10.77 6.48
N THR A 183 12.82 -11.12 5.19
CA THR A 183 13.40 -12.39 4.72
C THR A 183 14.91 -12.42 4.91
N PHE A 184 15.61 -11.32 4.61
CA PHE A 184 17.05 -11.22 4.85
C PHE A 184 17.36 -11.33 6.35
N SER A 185 16.70 -10.53 7.20
CA SER A 185 16.88 -10.55 8.65
C SER A 185 16.58 -11.93 9.27
N SER A 186 15.50 -12.59 8.83
CA SER A 186 15.13 -13.93 9.29
C SER A 186 16.15 -14.99 8.90
N ILE A 187 16.81 -14.92 7.73
CA ILE A 187 17.89 -15.86 7.39
C ILE A 187 19.08 -15.77 8.37
N PHE A 188 19.39 -14.59 8.91
CA PHE A 188 20.45 -14.42 9.91
C PHE A 188 19.98 -14.68 11.35
N THR A 189 18.68 -14.56 11.64
CA THR A 189 18.12 -14.76 12.99
C THR A 189 17.49 -16.13 13.21
N THR A 190 17.05 -16.84 12.17
CA THR A 190 16.68 -18.27 12.24
C THR A 190 17.89 -19.12 12.63
N GLY A 191 19.10 -18.62 12.40
CA GLY A 191 20.31 -19.22 12.95
C GLY A 191 20.56 -19.00 14.45
N SER A 192 19.90 -18.00 15.03
CA SER A 192 20.18 -17.51 16.39
C SER A 192 19.28 -18.11 17.47
N ASN A 193 18.28 -18.92 17.11
CA ASN A 193 17.28 -19.49 18.03
C ASN A 193 17.28 -21.02 18.03
#